data_AF-A0A1B7NLA3-F1
#
_entry.id   AF-A0A1B7NLA3-F1
#
_cell.length_a   1.000
_cell.length_b   1.000
_cell.length_c   1.000
_cell.angle_alpha   90.00
_cell.angle_beta   90.00
_cell.angle_gamma   90.00
#
_symmetry.space_group_name_H-M   'P 1'
#
loop_
_entity.id
_entity.type
_entity.pdbx_description
1 polymer ?
#
loop_
_entity_poly.entity_id
_entity_poly.type
_entity_poly.pdbx_seq_one_letter_code
_entity_poly.pdbx_strand_id
1 'polypeptide(L)'
;MATTAEPPQPGTGPIEPPIDGGSPFYKCDPPMVLGEAPIYRASDSTLHWVDCLTEPAELHILHVHPDTGAAQGKARVLKLQDSVSVVFFRRGKPGSYIAAYYQGVCFVDEQTGKFEIVKEIIPTDQRDELRFNDGGIDAKGRF
;
A
#
# COMPACT_ATOMS: atom_id res chain seq x y z
N MET A 1 -1.17 -33.58 38.65
CA MET A 1 -0.11 -33.76 37.64
C MET A 1 -0.69 -33.37 36.30
N ALA A 2 -0.15 -32.34 35.65
CA ALA A 2 -0.64 -31.88 34.35
C ALA A 2 0.06 -32.70 33.25
N THR A 3 -0.72 -33.37 32.41
CA THR A 3 -0.24 -34.04 31.20
C THR A 3 0.16 -32.99 30.17
N THR A 4 1.45 -32.88 29.90
CA THR A 4 2.00 -32.17 28.74
C THR A 4 1.57 -32.88 27.46
N ALA A 5 0.80 -32.20 26.62
CA ALA A 5 0.46 -32.68 25.29
C ALA A 5 1.72 -32.73 24.42
N GLU A 6 1.89 -33.82 23.66
CA GLU A 6 2.99 -33.94 22.69
C GLU A 6 2.83 -32.93 21.54
N PRO A 7 3.96 -32.45 20.97
CA PRO A 7 3.93 -31.58 19.79
C PRO A 7 3.27 -32.31 18.61
N PRO A 8 2.54 -31.59 17.74
CA PRO A 8 1.97 -32.18 16.54
C PRO A 8 3.07 -32.76 15.65
N GLN A 9 2.88 -34.01 15.21
CA GLN A 9 3.82 -34.64 14.29
C GLN A 9 3.77 -33.95 12.92
N PRO A 10 4.92 -33.77 12.26
CA PRO A 10 4.96 -33.23 10.90
C PRO A 10 4.11 -34.08 9.96
N GLY A 11 3.23 -33.44 9.18
CA GLY A 11 2.37 -34.13 8.23
C GLY A 11 3.19 -34.90 7.19
N THR A 12 2.74 -36.11 6.85
CA THR A 12 3.35 -37.01 5.85
C THR A 12 3.05 -36.60 4.40
N GLY A 13 2.67 -35.33 4.19
CA GLY A 13 2.40 -34.79 2.86
C GLY A 13 3.69 -34.67 2.04
N PRO A 14 3.59 -34.59 0.71
CA PRO A 14 4.74 -34.29 -0.13
C PRO A 14 5.39 -32.98 0.34
N ILE A 15 6.68 -33.04 0.66
CA ILE A 15 7.48 -31.87 0.97
C ILE A 15 7.68 -31.13 -0.35
N GLU A 16 6.93 -30.05 -0.55
CA GLU A 16 7.18 -29.16 -1.68
C GLU A 16 8.60 -28.60 -1.54
N PRO A 17 9.42 -28.62 -2.61
CA PRO A 17 10.73 -28.00 -2.57
C PRO A 17 10.58 -26.50 -2.27
N PRO A 18 11.47 -25.91 -1.47
CA PRO A 18 11.44 -24.48 -1.20
C PRO A 18 11.49 -23.70 -2.52
N ILE A 19 10.59 -22.73 -2.68
CA ILE A 19 10.65 -21.78 -3.79
C ILE A 19 11.86 -20.87 -3.54
N ASP A 20 12.82 -20.85 -4.47
CA ASP A 20 13.86 -19.83 -4.50
C ASP A 20 13.23 -18.51 -4.95
N GLY A 21 12.89 -17.65 -3.99
CA GLY A 21 12.30 -16.33 -4.24
C GLY A 21 13.28 -15.31 -4.83
N GLY A 22 14.55 -15.68 -5.06
CA GLY A 22 15.58 -14.79 -5.57
C GLY A 22 15.91 -13.62 -4.63
N SER A 23 16.55 -12.59 -5.19
CA SER A 23 16.78 -11.34 -4.47
C SER A 23 15.59 -10.38 -4.64
N PRO A 24 15.28 -9.52 -3.65
CA PRO A 24 14.26 -8.50 -3.81
C PRO A 24 14.54 -7.62 -5.03
N PHE A 25 13.54 -7.40 -5.88
CA PHE A 25 13.68 -6.54 -7.08
C PHE A 25 13.94 -5.07 -6.72
N TYR A 26 13.48 -4.64 -5.54
CA TYR A 26 13.67 -3.31 -4.98
C TYR A 26 13.71 -3.39 -3.46
N LYS A 27 14.55 -2.56 -2.83
CA LYS A 27 14.63 -2.43 -1.37
C LYS A 27 14.40 -0.97 -1.00
N CYS A 28 13.39 -0.72 -0.17
CA CYS A 28 13.15 0.59 0.40
C CYS A 28 14.25 0.92 1.43
N ASP A 29 14.73 2.17 1.41
CA ASP A 29 15.72 2.68 2.35
C ASP A 29 15.31 4.11 2.77
N PRO A 30 14.77 4.28 4.00
CA PRO A 30 14.60 3.25 5.04
C PRO A 30 13.54 2.19 4.68
N PRO A 31 13.53 1.03 5.36
CA PRO A 31 12.43 0.06 5.26
C PRO A 31 11.10 0.71 5.62
N MET A 32 10.03 0.30 4.94
CA MET A 32 8.69 0.80 5.20
C MET A 32 8.17 0.32 6.55
N VAL A 33 7.34 1.13 7.19
CA VAL A 33 6.58 0.70 8.36
C VAL A 33 5.50 -0.27 7.91
N LEU A 34 4.69 0.11 6.91
CA LEU A 34 3.72 -0.78 6.27
C LEU A 34 3.47 -0.35 4.82
N GLY A 35 4.12 -1.04 3.89
CA GLY A 35 3.94 -0.84 2.46
C GLY A 35 2.64 -1.46 1.94
N GLU A 36 1.82 -0.69 1.23
CA GLU A 36 0.49 -1.10 0.78
C GLU A 36 0.12 -0.60 -0.62
N ALA A 37 -0.93 -1.20 -1.19
CA ALA A 37 -1.63 -0.77 -2.41
C ALA A 37 -0.73 -0.49 -3.65
N PRO A 38 0.08 -1.45 -4.11
CA PRO A 38 0.86 -1.28 -5.32
C PRO A 38 -0.03 -1.16 -6.56
N ILE A 39 0.16 -0.10 -7.35
CA ILE A 39 -0.50 0.12 -8.65
C ILE A 39 0.52 0.51 -9.73
N TYR A 40 0.35 -0.01 -10.94
CA TYR A 40 1.24 0.26 -12.06
C TYR A 40 0.59 1.21 -13.08
N ARG A 41 1.32 2.24 -13.49
CA ARG A 41 0.93 3.18 -14.55
C ARG A 41 1.74 2.90 -15.82
N ALA A 42 1.07 2.30 -16.81
CA ALA A 42 1.72 1.92 -18.07
C ALA A 42 2.17 3.12 -18.93
N SER A 43 1.51 4.28 -18.82
CA SER A 43 1.79 5.45 -19.67
C SER A 43 3.18 6.05 -19.46
N ASP A 44 3.78 5.85 -18.28
CA ASP A 44 5.13 6.32 -17.94
C ASP A 44 5.97 5.24 -17.24
N SER A 45 5.50 3.98 -17.27
CA SER A 45 6.19 2.82 -16.69
C SER A 45 6.59 3.01 -15.23
N THR A 46 5.62 3.38 -14.40
CA THR A 46 5.85 3.63 -12.97
C THR A 46 5.03 2.72 -12.06
N LEU A 47 5.66 2.20 -11.00
CA LEU A 47 5.02 1.51 -9.88
C LEU A 47 4.81 2.50 -8.74
N HIS A 48 3.60 2.55 -8.20
CA HIS A 48 3.20 3.44 -7.11
C HIS A 48 2.71 2.62 -5.93
N TRP A 49 3.04 3.01 -4.71
CA TRP A 49 2.55 2.36 -3.50
C TRP A 49 2.67 3.30 -2.30
N VAL A 50 1.97 3.00 -1.21
CA VAL A 50 1.99 3.85 -0.01
C VAL A 50 2.78 3.22 1.12
N ASP A 51 3.38 4.04 1.98
CA ASP A 51 3.69 3.65 3.36
C ASP A 51 2.69 4.37 4.26
N CYS A 52 1.73 3.61 4.75
CA CYS A 52 0.54 4.19 5.39
C CYS A 52 0.73 4.46 6.89
N LEU A 53 1.74 3.86 7.53
CA LEU A 53 1.95 3.99 8.98
C LEU A 53 3.20 4.81 9.35
N THR A 54 4.02 5.21 8.38
CA THR A 54 5.07 6.21 8.61
C THR A 54 4.48 7.61 8.82
N GLU A 55 5.21 8.48 9.51
CA GLU A 55 4.78 9.85 9.83
C GLU A 55 5.86 10.87 9.37
N PRO A 56 5.56 11.75 8.39
CA PRO A 56 4.34 11.78 7.58
C PRO A 56 4.27 10.62 6.60
N ALA A 57 3.05 10.13 6.36
CA ALA A 57 2.76 9.05 5.41
C ALA A 57 3.28 9.37 4.02
N GLU A 58 3.56 8.34 3.23
CA GLU A 58 4.28 8.48 1.97
C GLU A 58 3.56 7.81 0.81
N LEU A 59 3.62 8.43 -0.36
CA LEU A 59 3.39 7.79 -1.66
C LEU A 59 4.73 7.67 -2.38
N HIS A 60 5.10 6.45 -2.75
CA HIS A 60 6.33 6.13 -3.46
C HIS A 60 6.03 5.94 -4.93
N ILE A 61 6.88 6.49 -5.80
CA ILE A 61 6.75 6.41 -7.26
C ILE A 61 8.10 5.96 -7.83
N LEU A 62 8.15 4.73 -8.34
CA LEU A 62 9.35 4.11 -8.90
C LEU A 62 9.19 3.93 -10.40
N HIS A 63 10.15 4.41 -11.18
CA HIS A 63 10.25 4.03 -12.58
C HIS A 63 10.75 2.60 -12.66
N VAL A 64 10.11 1.79 -13.51
CA VAL A 64 10.48 0.40 -13.76
C VAL A 64 10.66 0.17 -15.25
N HIS A 65 11.53 -0.75 -15.63
CA HIS A 65 11.68 -1.14 -17.03
C HIS A 65 10.39 -1.84 -17.50
N PRO A 66 9.76 -1.41 -18.61
CA PRO A 66 8.43 -1.90 -19.01
C PRO A 66 8.40 -3.39 -19.31
N ASP A 67 9.49 -3.95 -19.84
CA ASP A 67 9.54 -5.37 -20.22
C ASP A 67 10.01 -6.31 -19.10
N THR A 68 10.84 -5.83 -18.18
CA THR A 68 11.50 -6.69 -17.17
C THR A 68 11.01 -6.41 -15.76
N GLY A 69 10.30 -5.30 -15.54
CA GLY A 69 9.91 -4.83 -14.21
C GLY A 69 11.07 -4.36 -13.34
N ALA A 70 12.30 -4.32 -13.87
CA ALA A 70 13.48 -3.94 -13.11
C ALA A 70 13.39 -2.48 -12.65
N ALA A 71 13.67 -2.22 -11.38
CA ALA A 71 13.70 -0.89 -10.81
C ALA A 71 14.74 0.01 -11.51
N GLN A 72 14.34 1.24 -11.86
CA GLN A 72 15.20 2.24 -12.46
C GLN A 72 15.53 3.33 -11.44
N GLY A 73 16.54 3.08 -10.62
CA GLY A 73 16.98 4.00 -9.57
C GLY A 73 16.14 3.91 -8.29
N LYS A 74 16.03 5.04 -7.57
CA LYS A 74 15.25 5.14 -6.33
C LYS A 74 13.86 5.69 -6.61
N ALA A 75 12.88 5.25 -5.82
CA ALA A 75 11.55 5.83 -5.84
C ALA A 75 11.61 7.32 -5.45
N ARG A 76 10.82 8.14 -6.14
CA ARG A 76 10.44 9.46 -5.66
C ARG A 76 9.48 9.25 -4.50
N VAL A 77 9.73 9.91 -3.38
CA VAL A 77 8.89 9.86 -2.19
C VAL A 77 8.11 11.16 -2.07
N LEU A 78 6.79 11.06 -2.09
CA LEU A 78 5.88 12.17 -1.87
C LEU A 78 5.32 12.07 -0.44
N LYS A 79 5.59 13.08 0.37
CA LYS A 79 4.95 13.19 1.70
C LYS A 79 3.49 13.58 1.54
N LEU A 80 2.62 12.84 2.22
CA LEU A 80 1.18 13.02 2.17
C LEU A 80 0.70 13.89 3.32
N GLN A 81 -0.43 14.58 3.10
CA GLN A 81 -1.07 15.41 4.12
C GLN A 81 -1.60 14.59 5.31
N ASP A 82 -2.00 13.35 5.05
CA ASP A 82 -2.53 12.41 6.04
C ASP A 82 -2.30 10.98 5.54
N SER A 83 -2.52 10.00 6.40
CA SER A 83 -2.36 8.58 6.11
C SER A 83 -3.36 8.10 5.05
N VAL A 84 -2.87 7.32 4.09
CA VAL A 84 -3.64 6.72 3.00
C VAL A 84 -3.35 5.22 2.95
N SER A 85 -4.38 4.39 2.84
CA SER A 85 -4.26 2.92 2.79
C SER A 85 -4.32 2.36 1.36
N VAL A 86 -5.06 3.02 0.47
CA VAL A 86 -5.16 2.65 -0.94
C VAL A 86 -5.27 3.88 -1.82
N VAL A 87 -4.67 3.81 -3.00
CA VAL A 87 -4.75 4.83 -4.06
C VAL A 87 -5.10 4.19 -5.39
N PHE A 88 -5.75 4.96 -6.28
CA PHE A 88 -5.92 4.61 -7.68
C PHE A 88 -5.86 5.84 -8.58
N PHE A 89 -5.44 5.68 -9.83
CA PHE A 89 -5.35 6.80 -10.78
C PHE A 89 -6.74 7.35 -11.11
N ARG A 90 -6.91 8.67 -11.05
CA ARG A 90 -8.18 9.30 -11.45
C ARG A 90 -8.32 9.27 -12.97
N ARG A 91 -9.40 8.64 -13.44
CA ARG A 91 -9.76 8.66 -14.85
C ARG A 91 -9.92 10.10 -15.35
N GLY A 92 -9.19 10.45 -16.41
CA GLY A 92 -9.26 11.76 -17.04
C GLY A 92 -8.61 12.91 -16.26
N LYS A 93 -7.90 12.63 -15.16
CA LYS A 93 -7.16 13.64 -14.37
C LYS A 93 -5.74 13.16 -14.06
N PRO A 94 -4.80 13.26 -15.03
CA PRO A 94 -3.40 12.91 -14.82
C PRO A 94 -2.78 13.67 -13.65
N GLY A 95 -1.80 13.06 -12.97
CA GLY A 95 -1.16 13.67 -11.79
C GLY A 95 -2.06 13.73 -10.56
N SER A 96 -3.15 12.94 -10.52
CA SER A 96 -4.05 12.90 -9.37
C SER A 96 -4.60 11.49 -9.11
N TYR A 97 -4.75 11.19 -7.83
CA TYR A 97 -5.25 9.90 -7.33
C TYR A 97 -6.59 10.09 -6.64
N ILE A 98 -7.42 9.07 -6.63
CA ILE A 98 -8.49 8.88 -5.65
C ILE A 98 -7.94 7.95 -4.57
N ALA A 99 -8.20 8.25 -3.31
CA ALA A 99 -7.57 7.57 -2.18
C ALA A 99 -8.54 7.35 -1.01
N ALA A 100 -8.36 6.23 -0.30
CA ALA A 100 -8.91 6.06 1.04
C ALA A 100 -7.90 6.66 2.04
N TYR A 101 -8.15 7.89 2.47
CA TYR A 101 -7.39 8.49 3.56
C TYR A 101 -8.01 8.11 4.91
N TYR A 102 -7.30 8.39 6.00
CA TYR A 102 -7.64 7.97 7.35
C TYR A 102 -9.15 8.00 7.68
N GLN A 103 -9.84 9.10 7.35
CA GLN A 103 -11.25 9.31 7.71
C GLN A 103 -12.26 9.06 6.56
N GLY A 104 -11.82 8.76 5.34
CA GLY A 104 -12.74 8.62 4.22
C GLY A 104 -12.09 8.67 2.85
N VAL A 105 -12.73 9.36 1.91
CA VAL A 105 -12.28 9.43 0.50
C VAL A 105 -11.79 10.84 0.18
N CYS A 106 -10.62 10.92 -0.45
CA CYS A 106 -10.06 12.16 -0.96
C CYS A 106 -9.49 11.99 -2.38
N PHE A 107 -9.19 13.12 -3.01
CA PHE A 107 -8.26 13.14 -4.13
C PHE A 107 -6.89 13.63 -3.66
N VAL A 108 -5.83 13.02 -4.18
CA VAL A 108 -4.44 13.41 -3.89
C VAL A 108 -3.84 14.05 -5.13
N ASP A 109 -3.10 15.14 -4.95
CA ASP A 109 -2.28 15.77 -5.98
C ASP A 109 -0.86 15.16 -5.97
N GLU A 110 -0.41 14.59 -7.11
CA GLU A 110 0.87 13.88 -7.23
C GLU A 110 2.10 14.78 -7.07
N GLN A 111 1.93 16.09 -7.31
CA GLN A 111 3.03 17.04 -7.22
C GLN A 111 3.28 17.46 -5.78
N THR A 112 2.21 17.66 -5.00
CA THR A 112 2.23 18.33 -3.69
C THR A 112 1.87 17.42 -2.52
N GLY A 113 1.19 16.29 -2.76
CA GLY A 113 0.72 15.40 -1.69
C GLY A 113 -0.50 15.93 -0.92
N LYS A 114 -1.08 17.04 -1.39
CA LYS A 114 -2.25 17.68 -0.76
C LYS A 114 -3.55 16.99 -1.13
N PHE A 115 -4.51 17.05 -0.21
CA PHE A 115 -5.79 16.36 -0.33
C PHE A 115 -6.92 17.34 -0.68
N GLU A 116 -7.76 16.95 -1.63
CA GLU A 116 -9.11 17.47 -1.82
C GLU A 116 -10.08 16.45 -1.20
N ILE A 117 -10.62 16.74 -0.01
CA ILE A 117 -11.53 15.81 0.68
C ILE A 117 -12.84 15.71 -0.10
N VAL A 118 -13.21 14.50 -0.48
CA VAL A 118 -14.47 14.20 -1.19
C VAL A 118 -15.57 13.89 -0.19
N LYS A 119 -15.27 13.02 0.78
CA LYS A 119 -16.23 12.60 1.80
C LYS A 119 -15.53 12.07 3.04
N GLU A 120 -15.86 12.64 4.19
CA GLU A 120 -15.60 12.02 5.49
C GLU A 120 -16.66 10.97 5.79
N ILE A 121 -16.18 9.79 6.17
CA ILE A 121 -17.00 8.61 6.53
C ILE A 121 -16.86 8.36 8.03
N ILE A 122 -15.64 8.42 8.56
CA ILE A 122 -15.36 8.34 9.99
C ILE A 122 -15.42 9.76 10.58
N PRO A 123 -16.27 9.99 11.59
CA PRO A 123 -16.27 11.24 12.35
C PRO A 123 -14.91 11.52 13.00
N THR A 124 -14.49 12.78 13.01
CA THR A 124 -13.18 13.18 13.56
C THR A 124 -12.99 12.80 15.03
N ASP A 125 -14.06 12.78 15.83
CA ASP A 125 -14.03 12.36 17.23
C ASP A 125 -13.88 10.84 17.44
N GLN A 126 -14.01 10.04 16.38
CA GLN A 126 -13.81 8.58 16.38
C GLN A 126 -12.51 8.17 15.69
N ARG A 127 -11.70 9.15 15.27
CA ARG A 127 -10.47 8.93 14.50
C ARG A 127 -9.46 8.03 15.24
N ASP A 128 -9.40 8.07 16.56
CA ASP A 128 -8.43 7.25 17.30
C ASP A 128 -8.88 5.78 17.46
N GLU A 129 -10.16 5.48 17.17
CA GLU A 129 -10.76 4.16 17.32
C GLU A 129 -10.96 3.45 15.98
N LEU A 130 -11.23 4.22 14.92
CA LEU A 130 -11.60 3.72 13.61
C LEU A 130 -10.66 4.24 12.53
N ARG A 131 -10.36 3.38 11.56
CA ARG A 131 -9.57 3.74 10.38
C ARG A 131 -10.28 3.30 9.11
N PHE A 132 -10.39 4.20 8.15
CA PHE A 132 -10.94 3.87 6.85
C PHE A 132 -9.83 3.24 6.00
N ASN A 133 -10.07 2.02 5.53
CA ASN A 133 -9.17 1.30 4.62
C ASN A 133 -9.96 0.61 3.51
N ASP A 134 -9.25 0.01 2.55
CA ASP A 134 -9.82 -0.75 1.44
C ASP A 134 -10.74 -1.90 1.89
N GLY A 135 -10.38 -2.58 2.99
CA GLY A 135 -11.24 -3.57 3.64
C GLY A 135 -12.49 -2.99 4.32
N GLY A 136 -12.50 -1.70 4.62
CA GLY A 136 -13.60 -0.96 5.25
C GLY A 136 -14.65 -0.43 4.28
N ILE A 137 -14.45 -0.60 2.96
CA ILE A 137 -15.35 -0.08 1.93
C ILE A 137 -16.44 -1.08 1.58
N ASP A 138 -16.03 -2.29 1.16
CA ASP A 138 -16.96 -3.40 0.98
C ASP A 138 -16.26 -4.75 1.17
N ALA A 139 -17.06 -5.79 1.43
CA ALA A 139 -16.57 -7.15 1.64
C ALA A 139 -15.92 -7.79 0.40
N LYS A 140 -15.93 -7.09 -0.75
CA LYS A 140 -15.26 -7.50 -1.99
C LYS A 140 -13.98 -6.71 -2.26
N GLY A 141 -13.58 -5.80 -1.35
CA GLY A 141 -12.40 -4.95 -1.48
C GLY A 141 -12.45 -3.98 -2.66
N ARG A 142 -13.65 -3.58 -3.11
CA ARG A 142 -13.78 -2.68 -4.27
C ARG A 142 -13.63 -1.22 -3.82
N PHE A 143 -12.49 -0.64 -4.17
CA PHE A 143 -12.19 0.79 -4.08
C PHE A 143 -12.53 1.50 -5.41
#